data_AF-A0A7Y6PW79-F1
#
_entry.id   AF-A0A7Y6PW79-F1
#
_cell.length_a   1.000
_cell.length_b   1.000
_cell.length_c   1.000
_cell.angle_alpha   90.00
_cell.angle_beta   90.00
_cell.angle_gamma   90.00
#
_symmetry.space_group_name_H-M   'P 1'
#
loop_
_entity.id
_entity.type
_entity.pdbx_description
1 polymer ?
#
loop_
_entity_poly.entity_id
_entity_poly.type
_entity_poly.pdbx_seq_one_letter_code
_entity_poly.pdbx_strand_id
1 'polypeptide(L)'
;MRSVFVSTPGFLGRIAGATRCSFWVDEPIDHDFDASRLIEIDLARTPSAALAGSISWNEVEVDDCYPAPTGGLMGTTIGPAWPEMQLSGLVCLEQKFRDTLPEPLRPPCPPHGVHGRDYEFQSVVYWPGTDDLRAGNRYAGHHGKIVSTQGTVARVAIYPPTTSDRADAKPVLMWIDLTSPAECDAGPHSLTKLGKDGVTEGPLFLLAGTLG
;
A
#
# COMPACT_ATOMS: atom_id res chain seq x y z
N MET A 1 1.00 16.95 2.18
CA MET A 1 0.16 16.31 1.14
C MET A 1 0.59 14.84 1.02
N ARG A 2 -0.24 13.94 0.48
CA ARG A 2 0.06 12.50 0.47
C ARG A 2 -0.55 11.77 -0.72
N SER A 3 -0.01 10.61 -1.00
CA SER A 3 -0.57 9.59 -1.89
C SER A 3 -0.86 8.33 -1.09
N VAL A 4 -2.01 7.70 -1.35
CA VAL A 4 -2.38 6.42 -0.75
C VAL A 4 -2.31 5.37 -1.86
N PHE A 5 -1.64 4.27 -1.61
CA PHE A 5 -1.51 3.17 -2.56
C PHE A 5 -2.35 1.99 -2.11
N VAL A 6 -3.11 1.41 -3.04
CA VAL A 6 -3.91 0.20 -2.84
C VAL A 6 -3.24 -0.94 -3.60
N SER A 7 -2.91 -1.99 -2.86
CA SER A 7 -2.15 -3.13 -3.37
C SER A 7 -3.12 -4.18 -3.95
N THR A 8 -2.85 -4.64 -5.16
CA THR A 8 -3.63 -5.66 -5.85
C THR A 8 -2.71 -6.62 -6.61
N PRO A 9 -3.07 -7.90 -6.80
CA PRO A 9 -2.37 -8.76 -7.73
C PRO A 9 -2.36 -8.13 -9.13
N GLY A 10 -1.30 -8.40 -9.89
CA GLY A 10 -1.22 -7.97 -11.27
C GLY A 10 -0.66 -9.08 -12.15
N PHE A 11 -1.35 -9.35 -13.26
CA PHE A 11 -0.92 -10.26 -14.31
C PHE A 11 -0.69 -9.46 -15.59
N LEU A 12 0.55 -9.41 -16.04
CA LEU A 12 0.97 -8.61 -17.19
C LEU A 12 0.28 -9.13 -18.47
N GLY A 13 -0.54 -8.28 -19.09
CA GLY A 13 -1.29 -8.64 -20.30
C GLY A 13 -0.76 -8.01 -21.57
N ARG A 14 -0.31 -6.75 -21.52
CA ARG A 14 0.22 -6.05 -22.70
C ARG A 14 1.38 -5.14 -22.32
N ILE A 15 2.40 -5.10 -23.18
CA ILE A 15 3.49 -4.11 -23.12
C ILE A 15 3.29 -3.15 -24.28
N ALA A 16 3.14 -1.86 -23.99
CA ALA A 16 2.92 -0.80 -24.97
C ALA A 16 4.14 0.11 -25.15
N GLY A 17 5.13 0.00 -24.27
CA GLY A 17 6.39 0.74 -24.34
C GLY A 17 7.36 0.35 -23.24
N ALA A 18 8.42 1.15 -23.07
CA ALA A 18 9.45 0.89 -22.07
C ALA A 18 8.94 0.96 -20.62
N THR A 19 7.89 1.74 -20.36
CA THR A 19 7.31 1.92 -19.03
C THR A 19 5.80 1.70 -19.03
N ARG A 20 5.17 1.63 -20.20
CA ARG A 20 3.72 1.47 -20.33
C ARG A 20 3.34 0.02 -20.53
N CYS A 21 2.47 -0.45 -19.67
CA CYS A 21 1.90 -1.79 -19.76
C CYS A 21 0.45 -1.79 -19.28
N SER A 22 -0.23 -2.90 -19.54
CA SER A 22 -1.55 -3.17 -19.01
C SER A 22 -1.58 -4.53 -18.33
N PHE A 23 -2.37 -4.64 -17.27
CA PHE A 23 -2.45 -5.84 -16.44
C PHE A 23 -3.89 -6.20 -16.08
N TRP A 24 -4.11 -7.47 -15.74
CA TRP A 24 -5.34 -7.95 -15.11
C TRP A 24 -5.15 -8.07 -13.59
N VAL A 25 -6.21 -7.81 -12.83
CA VAL A 25 -6.21 -7.90 -11.36
C VAL A 25 -6.46 -9.31 -10.82
N ASP A 26 -7.01 -10.17 -11.68
CA ASP A 26 -7.32 -11.57 -11.42
C ASP A 26 -6.59 -12.46 -12.45
N GLU A 27 -6.57 -13.77 -12.20
CA GLU A 27 -5.93 -14.73 -13.10
C GLU A 27 -6.58 -14.68 -14.50
N PRO A 28 -5.78 -14.50 -15.58
CA PRO A 28 -6.32 -14.30 -16.93
C PRO A 28 -7.19 -15.44 -17.46
N ILE A 29 -6.92 -16.67 -17.01
CA ILE A 29 -7.67 -17.86 -17.43
C ILE A 29 -9.12 -17.84 -16.94
N ASP A 30 -9.40 -17.21 -15.80
CA ASP A 30 -10.73 -17.19 -15.18
C ASP A 30 -11.72 -16.30 -15.94
N HIS A 31 -11.21 -15.54 -16.91
CA HIS A 31 -12.00 -14.63 -17.73
C HIS A 31 -11.59 -14.66 -19.20
N ASP A 32 -11.10 -15.79 -19.68
CA ASP A 32 -10.76 -16.05 -21.08
C ASP A 32 -9.89 -14.95 -21.71
N PHE A 33 -8.94 -14.42 -20.92
CA PHE A 33 -8.03 -13.35 -21.35
C PHE A 33 -8.73 -12.09 -21.87
N ASP A 34 -9.95 -11.80 -21.37
CA ASP A 34 -10.73 -10.62 -21.76
C ASP A 34 -9.91 -9.32 -21.66
N ALA A 35 -9.58 -8.75 -22.81
CA ALA A 35 -8.78 -7.53 -22.91
C ALA A 35 -9.51 -6.28 -22.41
N SER A 36 -10.85 -6.31 -22.29
CA SER A 36 -11.62 -5.19 -21.74
C SER A 36 -11.38 -5.01 -20.24
N ARG A 37 -10.82 -6.02 -19.56
CA ARG A 37 -10.46 -6.03 -18.15
C ARG A 37 -9.06 -5.48 -17.85
N LEU A 38 -8.30 -5.12 -18.88
CA LEU A 38 -6.94 -4.60 -18.72
C LEU A 38 -6.95 -3.18 -18.14
N ILE A 39 -6.13 -2.98 -17.11
CA ILE A 39 -5.83 -1.66 -16.54
C ILE A 39 -4.49 -1.21 -17.11
N GLU A 40 -4.48 -0.07 -17.81
CA GLU A 40 -3.25 0.56 -18.31
C GLU A 40 -2.59 1.39 -17.20
N ILE A 41 -1.27 1.28 -17.08
CA ILE A 41 -0.44 2.05 -16.16
C ILE A 41 0.86 2.49 -16.85
N ASP A 42 1.41 3.61 -16.39
CA ASP A 42 2.78 4.03 -16.71
C ASP A 42 3.70 3.82 -15.50
N LEU A 43 4.59 2.84 -15.58
CA LEU A 43 5.57 2.51 -14.53
C LEU A 43 6.63 3.61 -14.32
N ALA A 44 6.63 4.68 -15.13
CA ALA A 44 7.42 5.88 -14.87
C ALA A 44 6.70 6.87 -13.93
N ARG A 45 5.41 6.68 -13.67
CA ARG A 45 4.58 7.61 -12.87
C ARG A 45 4.56 7.21 -11.41
N THR A 46 5.72 7.34 -10.76
CA THR A 46 5.97 6.87 -9.40
C THR A 46 6.32 7.99 -8.40
N PRO A 47 6.29 7.74 -7.08
CA PRO A 47 6.79 8.68 -6.09
C PRO A 47 8.24 9.13 -6.34
N SER A 48 9.13 8.22 -6.74
CA SER A 48 10.52 8.58 -7.03
C SER A 48 10.65 9.51 -8.25
N ALA A 49 9.82 9.33 -9.27
CA ALA A 49 9.78 10.24 -10.42
C ALA A 49 9.25 11.64 -10.03
N ALA A 50 8.26 11.70 -9.14
CA ALA A 50 7.76 12.96 -8.59
C ALA A 50 8.79 13.66 -7.69
N LEU A 51 9.51 12.90 -6.86
CA LEU A 51 10.60 13.40 -6.04
C LEU A 51 11.74 13.98 -6.88
N ALA A 52 12.07 13.33 -7.99
CA ALA A 52 13.06 13.82 -8.96
C ALA A 52 12.57 15.02 -9.79
N GLY A 53 11.32 15.45 -9.63
CA GLY A 53 10.73 16.55 -10.40
C GLY A 53 10.47 16.22 -11.88
N SER A 54 10.51 14.93 -12.26
CA SER A 54 10.20 14.50 -13.63
C SER A 54 8.70 14.55 -13.94
N ILE A 55 7.88 14.40 -12.89
CA ILE A 55 6.43 14.57 -12.92
C ILE A 55 5.98 15.36 -11.68
N SER A 56 4.76 15.86 -11.70
CA SER A 56 4.06 16.33 -10.51
C SER A 56 3.58 15.16 -9.66
N TRP A 57 3.47 15.37 -8.36
CA TRP A 57 2.88 14.39 -7.44
C TRP A 57 1.42 14.03 -7.76
N ASN A 58 0.69 14.89 -8.47
CA ASN A 58 -0.67 14.58 -8.93
C ASN A 58 -0.71 13.67 -10.16
N GLU A 59 0.44 13.42 -10.79
CA GLU A 59 0.57 12.53 -11.95
C GLU A 59 1.00 11.11 -11.56
N VAL A 60 1.21 10.84 -10.27
CA VAL A 60 1.58 9.51 -9.75
C VAL A 60 0.41 8.55 -9.95
N GLU A 61 0.69 7.39 -10.56
CA GLU A 61 -0.31 6.34 -10.84
C GLU A 61 -0.02 5.06 -10.06
N VAL A 62 1.26 4.72 -9.90
CA VAL A 62 1.70 3.46 -9.30
C VAL A 62 2.84 3.71 -8.33
N ASP A 63 3.01 2.80 -7.39
CA ASP A 63 4.11 2.86 -6.44
C ASP A 63 5.44 2.40 -7.07
N ASP A 64 6.54 2.86 -6.49
CA ASP A 64 7.89 2.40 -6.85
C ASP A 64 8.07 0.90 -6.57
N CYS A 65 8.95 0.25 -7.31
CA CYS A 65 9.53 -1.03 -6.90
C CYS A 65 10.72 -0.76 -5.97
N TYR A 66 10.75 -1.34 -4.78
CA TYR A 66 11.85 -1.12 -3.83
C TYR A 66 12.15 -2.36 -2.98
N PRO A 67 13.39 -2.50 -2.46
CA PRO A 67 13.75 -3.62 -1.61
C PRO A 67 12.94 -3.68 -0.32
N ALA A 68 12.44 -4.86 0.04
CA ALA A 68 11.86 -5.10 1.34
C ALA A 68 12.95 -5.18 2.42
N PRO A 69 12.72 -4.72 3.66
CA PRO A 69 13.66 -4.89 4.78
C PRO A 69 13.99 -6.36 5.08
N THR A 70 13.09 -7.28 4.75
CA THR A 70 13.22 -8.73 4.94
C THR A 70 13.91 -9.44 3.78
N GLY A 71 14.35 -8.69 2.75
CA GLY A 71 14.77 -9.23 1.47
C GLY A 71 13.59 -9.41 0.50
N GLY A 72 13.87 -9.31 -0.80
CA GLY A 72 12.84 -9.30 -1.85
C GLY A 72 12.41 -7.90 -2.26
N LEU A 73 11.32 -7.80 -3.03
CA LEU A 73 10.79 -6.55 -3.58
C LEU A 73 9.41 -6.24 -2.99
N MET A 74 9.12 -4.96 -2.80
CA MET A 74 7.81 -4.40 -2.45
C MET A 74 7.38 -3.35 -3.48
N GLY A 75 6.12 -2.92 -3.37
CA GLY A 75 5.51 -1.95 -4.28
C GLY A 75 5.07 -2.60 -5.58
N THR A 76 5.20 -1.89 -6.71
CA THR A 76 4.79 -2.44 -8.01
C THR A 76 5.93 -3.29 -8.59
N THR A 77 5.71 -4.59 -8.79
CA THR A 77 6.77 -5.54 -9.19
C THR A 77 6.61 -6.12 -10.59
N ILE A 78 5.52 -5.82 -11.29
CA ILE A 78 5.33 -6.22 -12.69
C ILE A 78 5.96 -5.20 -13.64
N GLY A 79 6.29 -5.63 -14.85
CA GLY A 79 6.65 -4.71 -15.93
C GLY A 79 7.61 -5.27 -16.97
N PRO A 80 7.97 -4.42 -17.96
CA PRO A 80 8.81 -4.80 -19.08
C PRO A 80 10.33 -4.76 -18.79
N ALA A 81 10.78 -4.29 -17.63
CA ALA A 81 12.19 -4.05 -17.33
C ALA A 81 12.89 -5.27 -16.69
N TRP A 82 14.04 -5.66 -17.26
CA TRP A 82 14.96 -6.72 -16.83
C TRP A 82 15.98 -6.15 -15.80
N PRO A 83 16.47 -6.92 -14.79
CA PRO A 83 16.50 -8.39 -14.67
C PRO A 83 15.27 -9.08 -14.12
N GLU A 84 14.36 -8.37 -13.46
CA GLU A 84 13.30 -9.00 -12.66
C GLU A 84 11.95 -8.98 -13.40
N MET A 85 11.92 -9.55 -14.61
CA MET A 85 10.68 -9.76 -15.36
C MET A 85 9.68 -10.57 -14.51
N GLN A 86 8.68 -9.91 -13.95
CA GLN A 86 7.55 -10.59 -13.34
C GLN A 86 6.32 -10.41 -14.23
N LEU A 87 5.89 -11.52 -14.83
CA LEU A 87 4.62 -11.59 -15.56
C LEU A 87 3.43 -11.59 -14.60
N SER A 88 3.67 -11.89 -13.33
CA SER A 88 2.70 -11.83 -12.24
C SER A 88 3.36 -11.30 -10.99
N GLY A 89 2.70 -10.39 -10.27
CA GLY A 89 3.28 -9.78 -9.08
C GLY A 89 2.29 -8.87 -8.37
N LEU A 90 2.82 -7.89 -7.66
CA LEU A 90 2.01 -6.86 -7.00
C LEU A 90 1.94 -5.60 -7.86
N VAL A 91 0.78 -4.96 -7.89
CA VAL A 91 0.61 -3.60 -8.39
C VAL A 91 0.03 -2.75 -7.28
N CYS A 92 0.69 -1.66 -6.96
CA CYS A 92 0.25 -0.71 -5.95
C CYS A 92 -0.27 0.55 -6.65
N LEU A 93 -1.58 0.63 -6.89
CA LEU A 93 -2.19 1.78 -7.57
C LEU A 93 -2.38 2.95 -6.61
N GLU A 94 -2.05 4.16 -7.07
CA GLU A 94 -2.41 5.38 -6.36
C GLU A 94 -3.94 5.52 -6.31
N GLN A 95 -4.48 5.86 -5.14
CA GLN A 95 -5.91 5.79 -4.86
C GLN A 95 -6.73 6.72 -5.76
N LYS A 96 -6.29 7.95 -6.02
CA LYS A 96 -6.99 8.87 -6.92
C LYS A 96 -6.95 8.35 -8.35
N PHE A 97 -5.82 7.83 -8.82
CA PHE A 97 -5.73 7.17 -10.12
C PHE A 97 -6.72 6.00 -10.22
N ARG A 98 -6.72 5.10 -9.23
CA ARG A 98 -7.69 4.00 -9.14
C ARG A 98 -9.13 4.49 -9.19
N ASP A 99 -9.45 5.58 -8.48
CA ASP A 99 -10.81 6.11 -8.44
C ASP A 99 -11.26 6.70 -9.79
N THR A 100 -10.32 7.08 -10.67
CA THR A 100 -10.62 7.48 -12.06
C THR A 100 -10.98 6.32 -12.99
N LEU A 101 -10.61 5.08 -12.63
CA LEU A 101 -10.93 3.91 -13.44
C LEU A 101 -12.45 3.68 -13.48
N PRO A 102 -12.98 3.10 -14.57
CA PRO A 102 -14.35 2.59 -14.60
C PRO A 102 -14.61 1.63 -13.44
N GLU A 103 -15.78 1.69 -12.82
CA GLU A 103 -16.12 0.89 -11.64
C GLU A 103 -15.80 -0.62 -11.79
N PRO A 104 -16.09 -1.29 -12.93
CA PRO A 104 -15.76 -2.71 -13.13
C PRO A 104 -14.25 -3.00 -13.18
N LEU A 105 -13.42 -1.99 -13.43
CA LEU A 105 -11.96 -2.11 -13.49
C LEU A 105 -11.27 -1.67 -12.20
N ARG A 106 -12.00 -1.10 -11.24
CA ARG A 106 -11.41 -0.70 -9.96
C ARG A 106 -11.04 -1.97 -9.18
N PRO A 107 -9.75 -2.22 -8.90
CA PRO A 107 -9.38 -3.41 -8.16
C PRO A 107 -10.06 -3.40 -6.78
N PRO A 108 -10.62 -4.54 -6.33
CA PRO A 108 -11.19 -4.65 -5.00
C PRO A 108 -10.10 -4.53 -3.94
N CYS A 109 -10.48 -4.09 -2.74
CA CYS A 109 -9.60 -3.97 -1.59
C CYS A 109 -10.40 -4.43 -0.37
N PRO A 110 -10.13 -5.61 0.22
CA PRO A 110 -9.06 -6.54 -0.13
C PRO A 110 -9.22 -7.17 -1.52
N PRO A 111 -8.13 -7.67 -2.13
CA PRO A 111 -8.20 -8.48 -3.33
C PRO A 111 -9.07 -9.73 -3.14
N HIS A 112 -9.67 -10.23 -4.23
CA HIS A 112 -10.46 -11.45 -4.19
C HIS A 112 -9.63 -12.65 -3.69
N GLY A 113 -10.25 -13.48 -2.84
CA GLY A 113 -9.63 -14.70 -2.33
C GLY A 113 -8.54 -14.49 -1.26
N VAL A 114 -8.30 -13.25 -0.80
CA VAL A 114 -7.32 -12.95 0.23
C VAL A 114 -8.00 -12.56 1.55
N HIS A 115 -7.40 -12.99 2.65
CA HIS A 115 -7.78 -12.66 4.02
C HIS A 115 -7.33 -11.25 4.43
N GLY A 116 -7.96 -10.72 5.48
CA GLY A 116 -7.61 -9.44 6.08
C GLY A 116 -8.58 -8.31 5.71
N ARG A 117 -8.25 -7.11 6.20
CA ARG A 117 -9.07 -5.90 6.09
C ARG A 117 -8.47 -4.95 5.06
N ASP A 118 -9.30 -4.11 4.46
CA ASP A 118 -8.94 -3.24 3.32
C ASP A 118 -7.65 -2.44 3.57
N TYR A 119 -7.51 -1.84 4.75
CA TYR A 119 -6.35 -1.01 5.09
C TYR A 119 -5.05 -1.80 5.23
N GLU A 120 -5.06 -3.11 5.39
CA GLU A 120 -3.85 -3.94 5.38
C GLU A 120 -3.22 -4.05 3.98
N PHE A 121 -3.98 -3.71 2.95
CA PHE A 121 -3.52 -3.65 1.56
C PHE A 121 -3.15 -2.22 1.15
N GLN A 122 -3.11 -1.30 2.11
CA GLN A 122 -2.83 0.10 1.86
C GLN A 122 -1.47 0.52 2.38
N SER A 123 -0.80 1.38 1.63
CA SER A 123 0.32 2.18 2.15
C SER A 123 0.06 3.66 1.88
N VAL A 124 0.75 4.52 2.62
CA VAL A 124 0.64 5.96 2.46
C VAL A 124 2.02 6.58 2.40
N VAL A 125 2.25 7.44 1.42
CA VAL A 125 3.49 8.19 1.22
C VAL A 125 3.19 9.67 1.40
N TYR A 126 3.87 10.29 2.34
CA TYR A 126 3.77 11.73 2.57
C TYR A 126 4.83 12.47 1.77
N TRP A 127 4.40 13.48 1.02
CA TRP A 127 5.28 14.17 0.08
C TRP A 127 6.36 14.95 0.84
N PRO A 128 7.64 14.83 0.44
CA PRO A 128 8.73 15.59 1.03
C PRO A 128 8.60 17.08 0.71
N GLY A 129 9.30 17.93 1.48
CA GLY A 129 9.31 19.38 1.28
C GLY A 129 7.99 20.05 1.66
N THR A 130 7.18 19.42 2.53
CA THR A 130 5.98 20.03 3.13
C THR A 130 6.19 20.20 4.63
N ASP A 131 5.41 21.07 5.27
CA ASP A 131 5.46 21.30 6.73
C ASP A 131 4.84 20.14 7.54
N ASP A 132 4.43 19.05 6.88
CA ASP A 132 3.92 17.85 7.55
C ASP A 132 5.08 17.09 8.20
N LEU A 133 4.98 16.78 9.50
CA LEU A 133 6.02 16.03 10.22
C LEU A 133 6.25 14.62 9.68
N ARG A 134 5.33 14.10 8.86
CA ARG A 134 5.44 12.81 8.19
C ARG A 134 6.10 12.92 6.82
N ALA A 135 6.41 14.12 6.33
CA ALA A 135 6.95 14.35 4.99
C ALA A 135 8.19 13.49 4.72
N GLY A 136 8.21 12.80 3.58
CA GLY A 136 9.28 11.87 3.19
C GLY A 136 9.11 10.45 3.75
N ASN A 137 8.16 10.21 4.65
CA ASN A 137 7.92 8.89 5.22
C ASN A 137 6.85 8.12 4.44
N ARG A 138 7.02 6.80 4.46
CA ARG A 138 6.03 5.81 4.03
C ARG A 138 5.54 5.03 5.24
N TYR A 139 4.22 4.82 5.30
CA TYR A 139 3.60 3.96 6.30
C TYR A 139 2.81 2.84 5.64
N ALA A 140 2.91 1.62 6.17
CA ALA A 140 2.15 0.46 5.75
C ALA A 140 1.01 0.19 6.74
N GLY A 141 -0.17 -0.18 6.22
CA GLY A 141 -1.33 -0.45 7.03
C GLY A 141 -1.29 -1.84 7.69
N HIS A 142 -1.71 -1.87 8.94
CA HIS A 142 -1.83 -3.07 9.76
C HIS A 142 -3.14 -3.02 10.55
N HIS A 143 -3.58 -4.19 10.99
CA HIS A 143 -4.58 -4.27 12.04
C HIS A 143 -3.90 -4.20 13.41
N GLY A 144 -4.32 -3.26 14.24
CA GLY A 144 -3.81 -3.09 15.60
C GLY A 144 -4.92 -3.23 16.65
N LYS A 145 -4.58 -3.77 17.80
CA LYS A 145 -5.44 -3.84 18.99
C LYS A 145 -4.67 -3.40 20.24
N ILE A 146 -5.17 -2.38 20.93
CA ILE A 146 -4.58 -1.92 22.19
C ILE A 146 -4.83 -2.98 23.27
N VAL A 147 -3.76 -3.50 23.88
CA VAL A 147 -3.84 -4.49 24.96
C VAL A 147 -3.66 -3.87 26.34
N SER A 148 -2.89 -2.79 26.43
CA SER A 148 -2.70 -2.02 27.66
C SER A 148 -2.16 -0.62 27.33
N THR A 149 -2.25 0.31 28.27
CA THR A 149 -1.69 1.66 28.14
C THR A 149 -0.79 1.97 29.33
N GLN A 150 0.23 2.80 29.09
CA GLN A 150 1.12 3.30 30.14
C GLN A 150 1.49 4.75 29.81
N GLY A 151 0.91 5.71 30.54
CA GLY A 151 1.09 7.12 30.22
C GLY A 151 0.57 7.42 28.81
N THR A 152 1.43 7.96 27.95
CA THR A 152 1.09 8.32 26.56
C THR A 152 1.27 7.19 25.55
N VAL A 153 1.88 6.07 25.95
CA VAL A 153 2.14 4.94 25.05
C VAL A 153 1.11 3.82 25.22
N ALA A 154 0.77 3.18 24.11
CA ALA A 154 -0.10 2.01 24.06
C ALA A 154 0.74 0.77 23.75
N ARG A 155 0.49 -0.33 24.46
CA ARG A 155 0.94 -1.65 24.04
C ARG A 155 -0.07 -2.16 23.05
N VAL A 156 0.37 -2.46 21.84
CA VAL A 156 -0.47 -2.84 20.72
C VAL A 156 -0.10 -4.25 20.26
N ALA A 157 -1.11 -5.09 20.09
CA ALA A 157 -1.04 -6.32 19.30
C ALA A 157 -1.24 -5.94 17.84
N ILE A 158 -0.19 -6.10 17.03
CA ILE A 158 -0.18 -5.75 15.61
C ILE A 158 -0.19 -7.04 14.80
N TYR A 159 -1.19 -7.19 13.95
CA TYR A 159 -1.33 -8.35 13.09
C TYR A 159 -0.57 -8.09 11.79
N PRO A 160 0.27 -9.04 11.33
CA PRO A 160 0.87 -8.97 10.02
C PRO A 160 -0.21 -8.81 8.93
N PRO A 161 0.09 -8.11 7.82
CA PRO A 161 -0.88 -7.96 6.73
C PRO A 161 -1.45 -9.30 6.28
N THR A 162 -2.73 -9.33 5.92
CA THR A 162 -3.49 -10.51 5.45
C THR A 162 -3.81 -11.56 6.50
N THR A 163 -3.46 -11.32 7.78
CA THR A 163 -3.64 -12.32 8.83
C THR A 163 -4.68 -11.96 9.86
N SER A 164 -5.14 -10.72 9.90
CA SER A 164 -5.87 -10.16 11.03
C SER A 164 -7.27 -10.74 11.30
N ASP A 165 -7.85 -11.46 10.35
CA ASP A 165 -9.13 -12.15 10.41
C ASP A 165 -8.97 -13.67 10.53
N ARG A 166 -7.74 -14.18 10.50
CA ARG A 166 -7.45 -15.61 10.63
C ARG A 166 -7.47 -16.03 12.11
N ALA A 167 -8.03 -17.20 12.37
CA ALA A 167 -8.10 -17.75 13.72
C ALA A 167 -6.71 -18.08 14.32
N ASP A 168 -5.72 -18.35 13.47
CA ASP A 168 -4.35 -18.73 13.85
C ASP A 168 -3.37 -17.55 13.87
N ALA A 169 -3.86 -16.32 13.70
CA ALA A 169 -3.04 -15.13 13.59
C ALA A 169 -2.21 -14.88 14.86
N LYS A 170 -0.92 -14.62 14.68
CA LYS A 170 0.02 -14.34 15.77
C LYS A 170 0.45 -12.88 15.71
N PRO A 171 -0.14 -12.00 16.54
CA PRO A 171 0.25 -10.59 16.53
C PRO A 171 1.64 -10.40 17.13
N VAL A 172 2.35 -9.39 16.64
CA VAL A 172 3.55 -8.83 17.26
C VAL A 172 3.12 -7.82 18.31
N LEU A 173 3.67 -7.91 19.52
CA LEU A 173 3.39 -6.95 20.59
C LEU A 173 4.46 -5.86 20.61
N MET A 174 4.04 -4.61 20.51
CA MET A 174 4.94 -3.45 20.55
C MET A 174 4.35 -2.31 21.39
N TRP A 175 5.21 -1.53 22.05
CA TRP A 175 4.81 -0.26 22.65
C TRP A 175 4.94 0.84 21.62
N ILE A 176 3.87 1.63 21.44
CA ILE A 176 3.78 2.65 20.40
C ILE A 176 3.18 3.92 21.01
N ASP A 177 3.81 5.06 20.76
CA ASP A 177 3.18 6.35 20.89
C ASP A 177 2.27 6.60 19.67
N LEU A 178 0.97 6.39 19.85
CA LEU A 178 -0.05 6.56 18.80
C LEU A 178 -0.25 8.03 18.38
N THR A 179 0.45 8.97 19.02
CA THR A 179 0.47 10.39 18.68
C THR A 179 1.76 10.81 17.97
N SER A 180 2.77 9.94 17.92
CA SER A 180 4.07 10.24 17.34
C SER A 180 4.12 9.91 15.85
N PRO A 181 4.35 10.90 14.96
CA PRO A 181 4.57 10.64 13.54
C PRO A 181 5.86 9.86 13.27
N ALA A 182 6.78 9.78 14.24
CA ALA A 182 7.98 8.95 14.12
C ALA A 182 7.70 7.45 14.31
N GLU A 183 6.54 7.07 14.86
CA GLU A 183 6.21 5.68 15.15
C GLU A 183 5.02 5.17 14.34
N CYS A 184 4.06 6.03 14.00
CA CYS A 184 2.92 5.70 13.17
C CYS A 184 2.46 6.89 12.33
N ASP A 185 1.51 6.69 11.42
CA ASP A 185 0.84 7.78 10.72
C ASP A 185 -0.02 8.57 11.72
N ALA A 186 0.58 9.49 12.47
CA ALA A 186 -0.10 10.34 13.44
C ALA A 186 -0.20 11.79 12.91
N GLY A 187 -1.37 12.41 13.08
CA GLY A 187 -1.62 13.79 12.67
C GLY A 187 -2.91 13.99 11.88
N PRO A 188 -3.12 15.20 11.32
CA PRO A 188 -4.30 15.51 10.52
C PRO A 188 -4.47 14.56 9.34
N HIS A 189 -5.72 14.20 9.05
CA HIS A 189 -6.14 13.30 7.97
C HIS A 189 -5.56 11.88 8.03
N SER A 190 -4.77 11.51 9.04
CA SER A 190 -4.12 10.20 9.16
C SER A 190 -5.09 9.02 8.96
N LEU A 191 -4.56 7.97 8.35
CA LEU A 191 -5.23 6.68 8.14
C LEU A 191 -5.20 5.81 9.40
N THR A 192 -4.23 6.01 10.31
CA THR A 192 -4.29 5.41 11.66
C THR A 192 -5.50 5.94 12.41
N LYS A 193 -6.40 5.02 12.78
CA LYS A 193 -7.57 5.32 13.63
C LYS A 193 -7.42 4.76 15.03
N LEU A 194 -6.53 3.80 15.23
CA LEU A 194 -6.25 3.22 16.54
C LEU A 194 -5.87 4.33 17.56
N GLY A 195 -6.49 4.30 18.74
CA GLY A 195 -6.28 5.27 19.81
C GLY A 195 -7.04 6.59 19.66
N LYS A 196 -7.66 6.87 18.51
CA LYS A 196 -8.46 8.08 18.30
C LYS A 196 -9.90 7.85 18.74
N ASP A 197 -10.50 8.83 19.41
CA ASP A 197 -11.91 8.81 19.82
C ASP A 197 -12.31 7.52 20.57
N GLY A 198 -11.38 6.95 21.35
CA GLY A 198 -11.59 5.72 22.12
C GLY A 198 -11.53 4.42 21.30
N VAL A 199 -11.11 4.46 20.03
CA VAL A 199 -10.94 3.26 19.18
C VAL A 199 -9.80 2.40 19.74
N THR A 200 -10.13 1.19 20.20
CA THR A 200 -9.18 0.24 20.79
C THR A 200 -8.71 -0.85 19.83
N GLU A 201 -9.35 -0.97 18.66
CA GLU A 201 -9.03 -1.96 17.64
C GLU A 201 -9.34 -1.38 16.25
N GLY A 202 -8.44 -1.55 15.27
CA GLY A 202 -8.64 -1.01 13.93
C GLY A 202 -7.35 -0.69 13.17
N PRO A 203 -7.44 0.22 12.17
CA PRO A 203 -6.31 0.59 11.32
C PRO A 203 -5.18 1.26 12.11
N LEU A 204 -3.97 0.72 11.91
CA LEU A 204 -2.71 1.25 12.40
C LEU A 204 -1.70 1.28 11.25
N PHE A 205 -1.23 2.46 10.87
CA PHE A 205 -0.22 2.60 9.81
C PHE A 205 1.14 2.87 10.45
N LEU A 206 2.08 1.94 10.29
CA LEU A 206 3.43 2.02 10.86
C LEU A 206 4.44 2.36 9.78
N LEU A 207 5.58 2.94 10.15
CA LEU A 207 6.67 3.17 9.19
C LEU A 207 6.97 1.88 8.43
N ALA A 208 7.06 1.99 7.10
CA ALA A 208 7.29 0.83 6.24
C ALA A 208 8.58 0.13 6.65
N GLY A 209 8.46 -1.16 6.95
CA GLY A 209 9.57 -2.01 7.37
C GLY A 209 9.81 -2.13 8.87
N THR A 210 8.96 -1.53 9.70
CA THR A 210 8.99 -1.71 11.16
C THR A 210 8.81 -3.18 11.60
N LEU A 211 8.06 -3.98 10.84
CA LEU A 211 7.69 -5.36 11.20
C LEU A 211 8.37 -6.44 10.32
N GLY A 212 9.64 -6.21 9.95
CA GLY A 212 10.44 -7.19 9.21
C GLY A 212 10.71 -8.47 10.00
#